data_AF-A0A538HS37-F1
#
_entry.id   AF-A0A538HS37-F1
#
_cell.length_a   1.000
_cell.length_b   1.000
_cell.length_c   1.000
_cell.angle_alpha   90.00
_cell.angle_beta   90.00
_cell.angle_gamma   90.00
#
_symmetry.space_group_name_H-M   'P 1'
#
loop_
_entity.id
_entity.type
_entity.pdbx_description
1 polymer ?
#
loop_
_entity_poly.entity_id
_entity_poly.type
_entity_poly.pdbx_seq_one_letter_code
_entity_poly.pdbx_strand_id
1 'polypeptide(L)'
;MRTRFTELFQWYGLFAAAFVWATQLLLGFAVAQANCNRGSVHWGIDLVTWQATLMSVGLMFAATAEAAAISVFLATRDLEYDGPAPRGRRHFFVWGAMLGNIVLFNAILLQGIGAIVHGSCRQA
;
A
#
# COMPACT_ATOMS: atom_id res chain seq x y z
N MET A 1 -25.57 13.98 -4.48
CA MET A 1 -24.89 12.75 -4.00
C MET A 1 -23.53 12.45 -4.65
N ARG A 2 -23.17 12.99 -5.82
CA ARG A 2 -21.99 12.56 -6.59
C ARG A 2 -20.62 13.11 -6.11
N THR A 3 -20.59 14.23 -5.38
CA THR A 3 -19.34 14.90 -4.99
C THR A 3 -18.60 14.26 -3.82
N ARG A 4 -19.32 13.77 -2.80
CA ARG A 4 -18.75 13.11 -1.61
C ARG A 4 -18.07 11.78 -1.95
N PHE A 5 -18.66 11.02 -2.88
CA PHE A 5 -18.12 9.74 -3.31
C PHE A 5 -16.77 9.92 -4.03
N THR A 6 -16.68 10.88 -4.96
CA THR A 6 -15.41 11.20 -5.64
C THR A 6 -14.33 11.67 -4.66
N GLU A 7 -14.71 12.42 -3.62
CA GLU A 7 -13.78 12.88 -2.59
C GLU A 7 -13.24 11.71 -1.75
N LEU A 8 -14.10 10.76 -1.35
CA LEU A 8 -13.67 9.54 -0.65
C LEU A 8 -12.74 8.69 -1.50
N PHE A 9 -13.06 8.49 -2.78
CA PHE A 9 -12.22 7.72 -3.71
C PHE A 9 -10.86 8.37 -3.94
N GLN A 10 -10.80 9.71 -3.99
CA GLN A 10 -9.54 10.44 -4.10
C GLN A 10 -8.67 10.23 -2.86
N TRP A 11 -9.22 10.37 -1.66
CA TRP A 11 -8.46 10.19 -0.42
C TRP A 11 -8.03 8.74 -0.22
N TYR A 12 -8.91 7.79 -0.55
CA TYR A 12 -8.59 6.37 -0.50
C TYR A 12 -7.48 6.02 -1.49
N GLY A 13 -7.60 6.44 -2.76
CA GLY A 13 -6.59 6.21 -3.78
C GLY A 13 -5.24 6.87 -3.48
N LEU A 14 -5.23 7.97 -2.70
CA LEU A 14 -4.00 8.66 -2.30
C LEU A 14 -3.28 7.98 -1.12
N PHE A 15 -4.02 7.48 -0.12
CA PHE A 15 -3.42 7.07 1.15
C PHE A 15 -3.46 5.56 1.42
N ALA A 16 -4.36 4.79 0.81
CA ALA A 16 -4.56 3.39 1.18
C ALA A 16 -3.31 2.53 0.92
N ALA A 17 -2.65 2.69 -0.23
CA ALA A 17 -1.42 1.97 -0.54
C ALA A 17 -0.28 2.35 0.42
N ALA A 18 -0.17 3.64 0.77
CA ALA A 18 0.89 4.13 1.66
C ALA A 18 0.69 3.59 3.09
N PHE A 19 -0.55 3.61 3.56
CA PHE A 19 -0.91 3.07 4.87
C PHE A 19 -0.62 1.57 4.95
N VAL A 20 -1.07 0.78 3.98
CA VAL A 20 -0.88 -0.67 4.02
C VAL A 20 0.58 -1.07 3.86
N TRP A 21 1.36 -0.35 3.05
CA TRP A 21 2.81 -0.52 2.97
C TRP A 21 3.50 -0.26 4.31
N ALA A 22 3.14 0.83 5.00
CA ALA A 22 3.71 1.14 6.31
C ALA A 22 3.33 0.08 7.36
N THR A 23 2.08 -0.39 7.35
CA THR A 23 1.63 -1.48 8.22
C THR A 23 2.40 -2.77 7.93
N GLN A 24 2.59 -3.13 6.66
CA GLN A 24 3.37 -4.31 6.28
C GLN A 24 4.82 -4.20 6.75
N LEU A 25 5.45 -3.03 6.61
CA LEU A 25 6.82 -2.80 7.07
C LEU A 25 6.94 -3.00 8.59
N LEU A 26 6.03 -2.42 9.37
CA LEU A 26 6.06 -2.50 10.84
C LEU A 26 5.74 -3.91 11.36
N LEU A 27 4.67 -4.52 10.84
CA LEU A 27 4.29 -5.88 11.26
C LEU A 27 5.28 -6.92 10.76
N GLY A 28 5.80 -6.76 9.54
CA GLY A 28 6.84 -7.62 8.99
C GLY A 28 8.11 -7.60 9.85
N PHE A 29 8.53 -6.43 10.32
CA PHE A 29 9.64 -6.28 11.26
C PHE A 29 9.34 -6.94 12.62
N ALA A 30 8.15 -6.71 13.17
CA ALA A 30 7.76 -7.28 14.47
C ALA A 30 7.73 -8.82 14.45
N VAL A 31 7.19 -9.42 13.38
CA VAL A 31 7.17 -10.88 13.17
C VAL A 31 8.60 -11.43 13.03
N ALA A 32 9.45 -10.76 12.27
CA ALA A 32 10.86 -11.16 12.14
C ALA A 32 11.58 -11.14 13.50
N GLN A 33 11.36 -10.10 14.31
CA GLN A 33 11.95 -10.03 15.65
C GLN A 33 11.38 -11.07 16.62
N ALA A 34 10.08 -11.34 16.56
CA ALA A 34 9.45 -12.35 17.40
C ALA A 34 10.00 -13.75 17.12
N ASN A 35 10.34 -14.03 15.86
CA ASN A 35 10.92 -15.31 15.44
C ASN A 35 12.40 -15.45 15.86
N CYS A 36 13.17 -14.37 15.86
CA CYS A 36 14.60 -14.40 16.22
C CYS A 36 14.88 -14.32 17.73
N ASN A 37 13.97 -13.73 18.51
CA ASN A 37 14.17 -13.54 19.95
C ASN A 37 13.80 -14.81 20.75
N ARG A 38 14.75 -15.33 21.55
CA ARG A 38 14.55 -16.52 22.41
C ARG A 38 13.41 -16.35 23.42
N GLY A 39 13.12 -15.12 23.84
CA GLY A 39 12.00 -14.82 24.76
C GLY A 39 10.62 -14.97 24.11
N SER A 40 10.52 -14.89 22.79
CA SER A 40 9.25 -14.93 22.05
C SER A 40 9.10 -16.15 21.13
N VAL A 41 10.12 -17.00 21.02
CA VAL A 41 10.04 -18.23 20.20
C VAL A 41 8.91 -19.18 20.65
N HIS A 42 8.52 -19.10 21.92
CA HIS A 42 7.44 -19.93 22.48
C HIS A 42 6.05 -19.62 21.89
N TRP A 43 5.88 -18.51 21.18
CA TRP A 43 4.61 -18.13 20.55
C TRP A 43 4.36 -18.85 19.23
N GLY A 44 5.36 -19.55 18.66
CA GLY A 44 5.18 -20.39 17.46
C GLY A 44 4.73 -19.62 16.22
N ILE A 45 5.15 -18.36 16.07
CA ILE A 45 4.75 -17.49 14.97
C ILE A 45 5.45 -17.96 13.69
N ASP A 46 4.70 -18.53 12.75
CA ASP A 46 5.26 -18.90 11.45
C ASP A 46 5.54 -17.66 10.57
N LEU A 47 6.82 -17.35 10.41
CA LEU A 47 7.30 -16.22 9.64
C LEU A 47 6.73 -16.22 8.21
N VAL A 48 6.77 -17.36 7.51
CA VAL A 48 6.40 -17.41 6.08
C VAL A 48 4.91 -17.13 5.90
N THR A 49 4.06 -17.78 6.70
CA THR A 49 2.61 -17.54 6.65
C THR A 49 2.25 -16.09 6.95
N TRP A 50 2.90 -15.46 7.95
CA TRP A 50 2.64 -14.06 8.29
C TRP A 50 3.09 -13.09 7.18
N GLN A 51 4.31 -13.25 6.66
CA GLN A 51 4.80 -12.38 5.57
C GLN A 51 3.96 -12.53 4.31
N ALA A 52 3.58 -13.77 3.95
CA ALA A 52 2.72 -14.03 2.79
C ALA A 52 1.32 -13.42 2.97
N THR A 53 0.76 -13.49 4.18
CA THR A 53 -0.55 -12.89 4.50
C THR A 53 -0.50 -11.37 4.42
N LEU A 54 0.49 -10.74 5.06
CA LEU A 54 0.66 -9.29 5.03
C LEU A 54 0.87 -8.77 3.60
N MET A 55 1.71 -9.45 2.82
CA MET A 55 1.92 -9.15 1.40
C MET A 55 0.62 -9.26 0.60
N SER A 56 -0.11 -10.36 0.74
CA SER A 56 -1.35 -10.58 -0.01
C SER A 56 -2.40 -9.52 0.30
N VAL A 57 -2.59 -9.19 1.58
CA VAL A 57 -3.49 -8.12 2.02
C VAL A 57 -3.02 -6.76 1.48
N GLY A 58 -1.72 -6.46 1.60
CA GLY A 58 -1.11 -5.25 1.07
C GLY A 58 -1.36 -5.04 -0.42
N LEU A 59 -1.14 -6.08 -1.22
CA LEU A 59 -1.36 -6.05 -2.66
C LEU A 59 -2.83 -5.84 -3.02
N MET A 60 -3.77 -6.46 -2.29
CA MET A 60 -5.20 -6.22 -2.50
C MET A 60 -5.57 -4.75 -2.27
N PHE A 61 -5.14 -4.16 -1.16
CA PHE A 61 -5.42 -2.76 -0.84
C PHE A 61 -4.74 -1.79 -1.81
N ALA A 62 -3.50 -2.07 -2.23
CA ALA A 62 -2.80 -1.27 -3.22
C ALA A 62 -3.50 -1.34 -4.60
N ALA A 63 -3.96 -2.52 -5.01
CA ALA A 63 -4.71 -2.69 -6.26
C ALA A 63 -6.06 -1.96 -6.24
N THR A 64 -6.80 -2.00 -5.12
CA THR A 64 -8.06 -1.25 -5.00
C THR A 64 -7.82 0.25 -4.89
N ALA A 65 -6.73 0.70 -4.26
CA ALA A 65 -6.32 2.10 -4.24
C ALA A 65 -6.03 2.61 -5.66
N GLU A 66 -5.35 1.80 -6.47
CA GLU A 66 -5.07 2.13 -7.86
C GLU A 66 -6.33 2.17 -8.71
N ALA A 67 -7.23 1.19 -8.56
CA ALA A 67 -8.52 1.20 -9.23
C ALA A 67 -9.33 2.46 -8.86
N ALA A 68 -9.27 2.90 -7.60
CA ALA A 68 -9.90 4.15 -7.17
C ALA A 68 -9.26 5.37 -7.84
N ALA A 69 -7.93 5.47 -7.88
CA ALA A 69 -7.22 6.55 -8.55
C ALA A 69 -7.55 6.63 -10.05
N ILE A 70 -7.55 5.49 -10.74
CA ILE A 70 -7.95 5.37 -12.16
C ILE A 70 -9.40 5.82 -12.36
N SER A 71 -10.32 5.45 -11.46
CA SER A 71 -11.72 5.87 -11.59
C SER A 71 -11.88 7.40 -11.52
N VAL A 72 -11.11 8.07 -10.66
CA VAL A 72 -11.10 9.53 -10.53
C VAL A 72 -10.38 10.17 -11.73
N PHE A 73 -9.33 9.53 -12.25
CA PHE A 73 -8.66 9.95 -13.49
C PHE A 73 -9.63 9.97 -14.67
N LEU A 74 -10.31 8.85 -14.91
CA LEU A 74 -11.28 8.73 -16.02
C LEU A 74 -12.42 9.76 -15.88
N ALA A 75 -12.84 10.06 -14.66
CA ALA A 75 -13.85 11.09 -14.39
C ALA A 75 -13.35 12.53 -14.54
N THR A 76 -12.04 12.75 -14.59
CA THR A 76 -11.41 14.08 -14.70
C THR A 76 -10.53 14.25 -15.95
N ARG A 77 -10.54 13.28 -16.87
CA ARG A 77 -9.64 13.22 -18.03
C ARG A 77 -9.79 14.38 -19.01
N ASP A 78 -10.98 14.97 -19.07
CA ASP A 78 -11.29 16.06 -20.00
C ASP A 78 -10.82 17.43 -19.46
N LEU A 79 -10.17 17.43 -18.29
CA LEU A 79 -9.66 18.64 -17.65
C LEU A 79 -8.19 18.84 -17.98
N GLU A 80 -7.83 20.10 -18.15
CA GLU A 80 -6.44 20.50 -18.28
C GLU A 80 -5.71 20.38 -16.93
N TYR A 81 -4.42 20.06 -16.99
CA TYR A 81 -3.59 19.77 -15.81
C TYR A 81 -3.61 20.92 -14.77
N ASP A 82 -3.53 22.17 -15.25
CA ASP A 82 -3.60 23.39 -14.43
C ASP A 82 -5.01 24.00 -14.36
N GLY A 83 -6.05 23.18 -14.58
CA GLY A 83 -7.43 23.62 -14.52
C GLY A 83 -7.81 24.24 -13.15
N PRO A 84 -8.76 25.19 -13.11
CA PRO A 84 -9.15 25.85 -11.88
C PRO A 84 -9.71 24.85 -10.84
N ALA A 85 -9.52 25.19 -9.57
CA ALA A 85 -10.12 24.45 -8.46
C ALA A 85 -11.67 24.49 -8.56
N PRO A 86 -12.38 23.45 -8.05
CA PRO A 86 -11.86 22.30 -7.32
C PRO A 86 -11.45 21.11 -8.20
N ARG A 87 -11.88 21.04 -9.47
CA ARG A 87 -11.70 19.83 -10.29
C ARG A 87 -10.27 19.65 -10.81
N GLY A 88 -9.57 20.71 -11.23
CA GLY A 88 -8.18 20.60 -11.69
C GLY A 88 -7.23 20.12 -10.58
N ARG A 89 -7.42 20.58 -9.33
CA ARG A 89 -6.66 20.06 -8.16
C ARG A 89 -6.83 18.55 -8.00
N ARG A 90 -8.02 17.98 -8.25
CA ARG A 90 -8.22 16.52 -8.16
C ARG A 90 -7.46 15.78 -9.26
N HIS A 91 -7.42 16.35 -10.46
CA HIS A 91 -6.70 15.76 -11.58
C HIS A 91 -5.18 15.69 -11.29
N PHE A 92 -4.61 16.76 -10.75
CA PHE A 92 -3.21 16.77 -10.28
C PHE A 92 -2.95 15.70 -9.21
N PHE A 93 -3.78 15.63 -8.17
CA PHE A 93 -3.59 14.64 -7.08
C PHE A 93 -3.72 13.20 -7.56
N VAL A 94 -4.60 12.95 -8.53
CA VAL A 94 -4.77 11.62 -9.12
C VAL A 94 -3.53 11.14 -9.84
N TRP A 95 -2.84 12.01 -10.58
CA TRP A 95 -1.57 11.65 -11.21
C TRP A 95 -0.53 11.22 -10.18
N GLY A 96 -0.41 11.99 -9.09
CA GLY A 96 0.46 11.63 -7.97
C GLY A 96 0.06 10.31 -7.30
N ALA A 97 -1.26 10.09 -7.11
CA ALA A 97 -1.78 8.86 -6.53
C ALA A 97 -1.48 7.62 -7.40
N MET A 98 -1.71 7.70 -8.72
CA MET A 98 -1.46 6.58 -9.64
C MET A 98 0.01 6.17 -9.64
N LEU A 99 0.92 7.13 -9.81
CA LEU A 99 2.36 6.86 -9.78
C LEU A 99 2.80 6.34 -8.41
N GLY A 100 2.31 6.95 -7.32
CA GLY A 100 2.63 6.54 -5.96
C GLY A 100 2.18 5.11 -5.65
N ASN A 101 0.96 4.75 -6.03
CA ASN A 101 0.40 3.42 -5.83
C ASN A 101 1.19 2.35 -6.58
N ILE A 102 1.63 2.61 -7.81
CA ILE A 102 2.50 1.68 -8.56
C ILE A 102 3.80 1.43 -7.81
N VAL A 103 4.45 2.49 -7.31
CA VAL A 103 5.69 2.37 -6.54
C VAL A 103 5.45 1.58 -5.25
N LEU A 104 4.37 1.88 -4.53
CA LEU A 104 4.03 1.23 -3.26
C LEU A 104 3.63 -0.23 -3.45
N PHE A 105 2.91 -0.57 -4.52
CA PHE A 105 2.60 -1.95 -4.89
C PHE A 105 3.89 -2.77 -5.07
N ASN A 106 4.85 -2.23 -5.81
CA ASN A 106 6.15 -2.87 -6.00
C ASN A 106 6.94 -2.96 -4.68
N ALA A 107 6.90 -1.92 -3.84
CA ALA A 107 7.56 -1.93 -2.54
C ALA A 107 6.98 -3.02 -1.61
N ILE A 108 5.66 -3.17 -1.57
CA ILE A 108 4.94 -4.24 -0.85
C ILE A 108 5.40 -5.61 -1.35
N LEU A 109 5.42 -5.80 -2.67
CA LEU A 109 5.80 -7.06 -3.30
C LEU A 109 7.26 -7.44 -2.99
N LEU A 110 8.19 -6.52 -3.26
CA LEU A 110 9.62 -6.74 -3.05
C LEU A 110 9.96 -6.98 -1.58
N GLN A 111 9.32 -6.25 -0.67
CA GLN A 111 9.48 -6.45 0.77
C GLN A 111 9.00 -7.83 1.20
N GLY A 112 7.81 -8.24 0.78
CA GLY A 112 7.24 -9.55 1.12
C GLY A 112 8.11 -10.70 0.59
N ILE A 113 8.51 -10.64 -0.68
CA ILE A 113 9.41 -11.61 -1.30
C ILE A 113 10.75 -11.65 -0.55
N GLY A 114 11.35 -10.49 -0.28
CA GLY A 114 12.62 -10.40 0.44
C GLY A 114 12.55 -11.04 1.83
N ALA A 115 11.47 -10.78 2.57
CA ALA A 115 11.26 -11.35 3.90
C ALA A 115 11.09 -12.88 3.89
N ILE A 116 10.45 -13.43 2.85
CA ILE A 116 10.24 -14.88 2.70
C ILE A 116 11.53 -15.59 2.25
N VAL A 117 12.24 -15.03 1.27
CA VAL A 117 13.42 -15.68 0.65
C VAL A 117 14.65 -15.60 1.57
N HIS A 118 14.84 -14.51 2.31
CA HIS A 118 16.03 -14.29 3.15
C HIS A 118 15.84 -14.66 4.62
N GLY A 119 15.11 -15.75 4.93
CA GLY A 119 14.80 -16.26 6.28
C GLY A 119 15.62 -15.69 7.45
N SER A 120 14.92 -15.08 8.41
CA SER A 120 15.42 -13.94 9.23
C SER A 120 16.44 -14.22 10.35
N CYS A 121 16.95 -15.44 10.54
CA CYS A 121 17.89 -15.72 11.64
C CYS A 121 19.37 -15.45 11.29
N ARG A 122 19.64 -14.35 10.57
CA ARG A 122 20.98 -13.74 10.49
C ARG A 122 20.86 -12.28 10.94
N GLN A 123 20.69 -12.06 12.24
CA GLN A 123 21.07 -10.77 12.80
C GLN A 123 22.60 -10.69 12.70
N ALA A 124 23.10 -9.74 11.92
CA ALA A 124 24.50 -9.29 12.00
C ALA A 124 24.66 -8.37 13.21
#